data_AF-A0A212QS27-F1
#
_entry.id   AF-A0A212QS27-F1
#
_cell.length_a   1.000
_cell.length_b   1.000
_cell.length_c   1.000
_cell.angle_alpha   90.00
_cell.angle_beta   90.00
_cell.angle_gamma   90.00
#
_symmetry.space_group_name_H-M   'P 1'
#
loop_
_entity.id
_entity.type
_entity.pdbx_description
1 polymer ?
#
loop_
_entity_poly.entity_id
_entity_poly.type
_entity_poly.pdbx_seq_one_letter_code
_entity_poly.pdbx_strand_id
1 'polypeptide(L)'
;MTEAILTWEKLGEYGELRTFRRSGPPWHLAIEILREVDGRAWTLRIPLDELRALMTVLRSASARLGAPSELVFDEDGTAVLTSDRLRGDRELYALVLQQNDDLIFALWTREHLRSGWSWSLDAVFVPIDLYRSFIDLLFKAIEAAKQPNAGHMPNLRMAQPGVSFP
;
A
#
# COMPACT_ATOMS: atom_id res chain seq x y z
N MET A 1 -12.44 19.53 1.34
CA MET A 1 -11.15 19.37 0.63
C MET A 1 -11.22 18.05 -0.10
N THR A 2 -11.05 18.04 -1.42
CA THR A 2 -11.30 16.86 -2.26
C THR A 2 -10.08 15.92 -2.22
N GLU A 3 -10.26 14.72 -1.68
CA GLU A 3 -9.27 13.65 -1.79
C GLU A 3 -9.31 13.13 -3.24
N ALA A 4 -8.18 13.22 -3.93
CA ALA A 4 -8.07 12.69 -5.28
C ALA A 4 -7.67 11.22 -5.21
N ILE A 5 -8.62 10.33 -5.52
CA ILE A 5 -8.33 8.92 -5.75
C ILE A 5 -7.39 8.84 -6.95
N LEU A 6 -6.21 8.27 -6.71
CA LEU A 6 -5.19 8.04 -7.74
C LEU A 6 -5.41 6.68 -8.39
N THR A 7 -5.70 5.65 -7.58
CA THR A 7 -6.08 4.32 -8.06
C THR A 7 -7.17 3.74 -7.17
N TRP A 8 -8.08 2.98 -7.80
CA TRP A 8 -9.07 2.16 -7.12
C TRP A 8 -9.18 0.85 -7.90
N GLU A 9 -9.03 -0.28 -7.21
CA GLU A 9 -9.08 -1.61 -7.83
C GLU A 9 -9.75 -2.60 -6.85
N LYS A 10 -10.60 -3.48 -7.39
CA LYS A 10 -11.09 -4.66 -6.63
C LYS A 10 -10.02 -5.76 -6.63
N LEU A 11 -9.68 -6.26 -5.45
CA LEU A 11 -8.75 -7.36 -5.23
C LEU A 11 -9.49 -8.70 -5.11
N GLY A 12 -10.40 -8.98 -6.05
CA GLY A 12 -11.26 -10.16 -6.00
C GLY A 12 -12.10 -10.21 -4.71
N GLU A 13 -12.14 -11.36 -4.05
CA GLU A 13 -12.84 -11.55 -2.77
C GLU A 13 -12.06 -10.97 -1.57
N TYR A 14 -10.78 -10.62 -1.76
CA TYR A 14 -9.98 -10.13 -0.65
C TYR A 14 -10.47 -8.76 -0.16
N GLY A 15 -10.82 -7.86 -1.08
CA GLY A 15 -11.31 -6.51 -0.75
C GLY A 15 -11.04 -5.49 -1.84
N GLU A 16 -10.88 -4.23 -1.46
CA GLU A 16 -10.58 -3.13 -2.36
C GLU A 16 -9.25 -2.46 -2.00
N LEU A 17 -8.43 -2.20 -3.03
CA LEU A 17 -7.28 -1.30 -2.91
C LEU A 17 -7.70 0.09 -3.33
N ARG A 18 -7.40 1.08 -2.47
CA ARG A 18 -7.56 2.50 -2.78
C ARG A 18 -6.24 3.21 -2.52
N THR A 19 -5.84 4.06 -3.44
CA THR A 19 -4.75 4.99 -3.19
C THR A 19 -5.20 6.41 -3.47
N PHE A 20 -4.76 7.34 -2.64
CA PHE A 20 -5.13 8.73 -2.77
C PHE A 20 -4.01 9.62 -2.24
N ARG A 21 -3.94 10.81 -2.83
CA ARG A 21 -3.06 11.88 -2.34
C ARG A 21 -3.82 12.68 -1.28
N ARG A 22 -3.39 12.61 -0.03
CA ARG A 22 -3.95 13.43 1.05
C ARG A 22 -3.17 14.73 1.22
N SER A 23 -3.93 15.82 1.37
CA SER A 23 -3.39 17.12 1.75
C SER A 23 -3.14 17.19 3.26
N GLY A 24 -2.20 18.05 3.66
CA GLY A 24 -1.83 18.30 5.06
C GLY A 24 -0.31 18.38 5.21
N PRO A 25 0.23 18.85 6.34
CA PRO A 25 1.64 18.69 6.66
C PRO A 25 1.86 17.40 7.49
N PRO A 26 2.59 16.38 6.98
CA PRO A 26 3.10 16.26 5.61
C PRO A 26 2.04 15.77 4.61
N TRP A 27 2.22 16.19 3.36
CA TRP A 27 1.45 15.64 2.25
C TRP A 27 1.88 14.19 2.10
N HIS A 28 0.93 13.28 1.88
CA HIS A 28 1.25 11.87 1.79
C HIS A 28 0.43 11.14 0.73
N LEU A 29 1.01 10.06 0.23
CA LEU A 29 0.29 8.98 -0.42
C LEU A 29 -0.27 8.08 0.67
N ALA A 30 -1.57 7.89 0.68
CA ALA A 30 -2.21 6.89 1.51
C ALA A 30 -2.64 5.71 0.64
N ILE A 31 -2.36 4.52 1.15
CA ILE A 31 -2.66 3.23 0.55
C ILE A 31 -3.59 2.54 1.52
N GLU A 32 -4.81 2.24 1.08
CA GLU A 32 -5.83 1.60 1.90
C GLU A 32 -6.25 0.27 1.28
N ILE A 33 -6.33 -0.76 2.12
CA ILE A 33 -6.95 -2.04 1.81
C ILE A 33 -8.20 -2.15 2.66
N LEU A 34 -9.37 -2.23 2.03
CA LEU A 34 -10.66 -2.36 2.70
C LEU A 34 -11.22 -3.75 2.44
N ARG A 35 -11.43 -4.53 3.50
CA ARG A 35 -12.02 -5.87 3.43
C ARG A 35 -13.42 -5.84 4.02
N GLU A 36 -14.43 -5.92 3.15
CA GLU A 36 -15.82 -5.90 3.60
C GLU A 36 -16.21 -7.17 4.35
N VAL A 37 -15.63 -8.31 3.98
CA VAL A 37 -15.97 -9.64 4.54
C VAL A 37 -15.76 -9.73 6.06
N ASP A 38 -14.77 -9.02 6.60
CA ASP A 38 -14.44 -9.01 8.03
C ASP A 38 -14.42 -7.59 8.62
N GLY A 39 -14.86 -6.58 7.85
CA GLY A 39 -14.92 -5.18 8.26
C GLY A 39 -13.57 -4.54 8.56
N ARG A 40 -12.45 -5.13 8.10
CA ARG A 40 -11.10 -4.61 8.38
C ARG A 40 -10.66 -3.58 7.35
N ALA A 41 -9.89 -2.62 7.83
CA ALA A 41 -9.22 -1.63 7.01
C ALA A 41 -7.77 -1.52 7.46
N TRP A 42 -6.85 -1.58 6.51
CA TRP A 42 -5.43 -1.31 6.75
C TRP A 42 -5.00 -0.12 5.93
N THR A 43 -4.15 0.70 6.52
CA THR A 43 -3.69 1.94 5.92
C THR A 43 -2.19 2.08 6.09
N LEU A 44 -1.50 2.36 4.98
CA LEU A 44 -0.11 2.78 4.97
C LEU A 44 -0.03 4.21 4.46
N ARG A 45 0.65 5.08 5.21
CA ARG A 45 0.83 6.50 4.87
C ARG A 45 2.30 6.78 4.62
N ILE A 46 2.62 7.21 3.42
CA ILE A 46 4.00 7.55 3.01
C ILE A 46 4.05 9.02 2.60
N PRO A 47 4.82 9.86 3.31
CA PRO A 47 5.08 11.24 2.89
C PRO A 47 5.52 11.34 1.43
N LEU A 48 5.04 12.36 0.70
CA LEU A 48 5.32 12.48 -0.73
C LEU A 48 6.82 12.66 -1.03
N ASP A 49 7.58 13.28 -0.12
CA ASP A 49 9.03 13.41 -0.21
C ASP A 49 9.78 12.09 0.07
N GLU A 50 9.09 11.06 0.56
CA GLU A 50 9.63 9.74 0.88
C GLU A 50 9.21 8.65 -0.12
N LEU A 51 8.48 8.98 -1.19
CA LEU A 51 8.07 8.01 -2.21
C LEU A 51 9.26 7.27 -2.86
N ARG A 52 10.47 7.83 -2.81
CA ARG A 52 11.68 7.13 -3.24
C ARG A 52 11.93 5.87 -2.41
N ALA A 53 11.79 5.93 -1.09
CA ALA A 53 12.00 4.76 -0.22
C ALA A 53 10.96 3.68 -0.52
N LEU A 54 9.68 4.06 -0.68
CA LEU A 54 8.64 3.13 -1.11
C LEU A 54 8.97 2.48 -2.46
N MET A 55 9.42 3.25 -3.46
CA MET A 55 9.84 2.66 -4.75
C MET A 55 11.01 1.68 -4.62
N THR A 56 12.02 1.99 -3.79
CA THR A 56 13.15 1.09 -3.53
C THR A 56 12.65 -0.24 -2.95
N VAL A 57 11.83 -0.16 -1.90
CA VAL A 57 11.25 -1.33 -1.22
C VAL A 57 10.43 -2.18 -2.19
N LEU A 58 9.54 -1.56 -2.98
CA LEU A 58 8.71 -2.29 -3.96
C LEU A 58 9.53 -2.99 -5.03
N ARG A 59 10.56 -2.33 -5.58
CA ARG A 59 11.44 -2.93 -6.61
C ARG A 59 12.21 -4.12 -6.04
N SER A 60 12.82 -3.95 -4.86
CA SER A 60 13.59 -5.00 -4.22
C SER A 60 12.71 -6.18 -3.78
N ALA A 61 11.51 -5.92 -3.25
CA ALA A 61 10.55 -6.97 -2.91
C ALA A 61 10.09 -7.76 -4.15
N SER A 62 9.75 -7.05 -5.24
CA SER A 62 9.35 -7.68 -6.51
C SER A 62 10.46 -8.55 -7.09
N ALA A 63 11.71 -8.06 -7.06
CA ALA A 63 12.86 -8.84 -7.51
C ALA A 63 13.08 -10.11 -6.66
N ARG A 64 12.93 -10.00 -5.34
CA ARG A 64 13.14 -11.13 -4.42
C ARG A 64 12.06 -12.19 -4.53
N LEU A 65 10.78 -11.79 -4.59
CA LEU A 65 9.66 -12.72 -4.77
C LEU A 65 9.56 -13.29 -6.19
N GLY A 66 10.17 -12.63 -7.18
CA GLY A 66 10.24 -13.11 -8.56
C GLY A 66 11.36 -14.12 -8.83
N ALA A 67 12.34 -14.24 -7.93
CA ALA A 67 13.44 -15.18 -8.05
C ALA A 67 13.10 -16.51 -7.34
N PRO A 68 13.64 -17.66 -7.81
CA PRO A 68 13.60 -18.91 -7.07
C PRO A 68 14.52 -18.79 -5.85
N SER A 69 14.02 -18.15 -4.79
CA SER A 69 14.72 -18.00 -3.52
C SER A 69 13.82 -18.47 -2.40
N GLU A 70 14.40 -19.19 -1.44
CA GLU A 70 13.69 -19.66 -0.26
C GLU A 70 13.45 -18.49 0.69
N LEU A 71 12.23 -18.40 1.21
CA LEU A 71 11.88 -17.45 2.26
C LEU A 71 12.36 -18.01 3.60
N VAL A 72 13.15 -17.22 4.32
CA VAL A 72 13.61 -17.56 5.68
C VAL A 72 12.73 -16.83 6.67
N PHE A 73 11.92 -17.58 7.41
CA PHE A 73 11.03 -17.06 8.45
C PHE A 73 11.73 -17.09 9.81
N ASP A 74 11.51 -16.05 10.60
CA ASP A 74 11.90 -16.02 12.01
C ASP A 74 10.88 -16.74 12.91
N GLU A 75 11.11 -16.70 14.23
CA GLU A 75 10.25 -17.34 15.24
C GLU A 75 8.81 -16.80 15.25
N ASP A 76 8.61 -15.56 14.78
CA ASP A 76 7.31 -14.91 14.68
C ASP A 76 6.61 -15.19 13.33
N GLY A 77 7.19 -16.05 12.50
CA GLY A 77 6.68 -16.35 11.16
C GLY A 77 6.86 -15.19 10.20
N THR A 78 7.86 -14.33 10.40
CA THR A 78 8.14 -13.17 9.54
C THR A 78 9.38 -13.42 8.68
N ALA A 79 9.24 -13.25 7.36
CA ALA A 79 10.35 -13.22 6.42
C ALA A 79 10.53 -11.80 5.87
N VAL A 80 11.57 -11.11 6.30
CA VAL A 80 11.90 -9.78 5.77
C VAL A 80 12.50 -9.90 4.37
N LEU A 81 11.87 -9.27 3.39
CA LEU A 81 12.36 -9.27 2.01
C LEU A 81 13.41 -8.17 1.83
N THR A 82 13.07 -6.96 2.28
CA THR A 82 13.86 -5.74 2.14
C THR A 82 13.29 -4.64 3.05
N SER A 83 14.08 -3.60 3.28
CA SER A 83 13.68 -2.41 4.03
C SER A 83 14.41 -1.18 3.51
N ASP A 84 13.84 -0.01 3.75
CA ASP A 84 14.49 1.28 3.51
C ASP A 84 14.12 2.28 4.61
N ARG A 85 14.96 3.29 4.81
CA ARG A 85 14.75 4.30 5.85
C ARG A 85 13.76 5.37 5.38
N LEU A 86 12.85 5.74 6.28
CA LEU A 86 12.03 6.93 6.18
C LEU A 86 12.68 8.05 7.00
N ARG A 87 12.15 9.29 6.96
CA ARG A 87 12.70 10.38 7.78
C ARG A 87 12.47 10.10 9.26
N GLY A 88 13.40 10.60 10.08
CA GLY A 88 13.39 10.38 11.52
C GLY A 88 13.79 8.94 11.85
N ASP A 89 13.29 8.42 12.95
CA ASP A 89 13.60 7.06 13.38
C ASP A 89 12.54 6.08 12.90
N ARG A 90 12.25 6.10 11.59
CA ARG A 90 11.26 5.24 10.94
C ARG A 90 11.87 4.45 9.79
N GLU A 91 11.36 3.24 9.58
CA GLU A 91 11.78 2.36 8.50
C GLU A 91 10.53 1.73 7.86
N LEU A 92 10.57 1.57 6.53
CA LEU A 92 9.55 0.86 5.77
C LEU A 92 10.09 -0.52 5.38
N TYR A 93 9.33 -1.56 5.69
CA TYR A 93 9.65 -2.93 5.38
C TYR A 93 8.70 -3.49 4.33
N ALA A 94 9.22 -4.33 3.44
CA ALA A 94 8.43 -5.33 2.74
C ALA A 94 8.77 -6.71 3.31
N LEU A 95 7.74 -7.46 3.67
CA LEU A 95 7.87 -8.71 4.39
C LEU A 95 6.79 -9.70 3.97
N VAL A 96 7.04 -10.98 4.20
CA VAL A 96 6.06 -12.06 4.09
C VAL A 96 5.78 -12.55 5.50
N LEU A 97 4.51 -12.58 5.88
CA LEU A 97 4.06 -13.20 7.12
C LEU A 97 3.51 -14.59 6.80
N GLN A 98 3.89 -15.56 7.60
CA GLN A 98 3.27 -16.87 7.65
C GLN A 98 2.23 -16.86 8.77
N GLN A 99 0.96 -16.98 8.39
CA GLN A 99 -0.15 -17.09 9.34
C GLN A 99 -0.91 -18.38 9.07
N ASN A 100 -0.72 -19.37 9.95
CA ASN A 100 -1.17 -20.74 9.71
C ASN A 100 -0.56 -21.28 8.39
N ASP A 101 -1.40 -21.72 7.46
CA ASP A 101 -1.01 -22.20 6.13
C ASP A 101 -0.98 -21.08 5.07
N ASP A 102 -1.34 -19.86 5.43
CA ASP A 102 -1.41 -18.72 4.51
C ASP A 102 -0.13 -17.88 4.55
N LEU A 103 0.25 -17.39 3.37
CA LEU A 103 1.32 -16.41 3.21
C LEU A 103 0.73 -15.06 2.84
N ILE A 104 1.18 -14.02 3.55
CA ILE A 104 0.69 -12.66 3.40
C ILE A 104 1.85 -11.75 3.04
N PHE A 105 1.75 -11.03 1.92
CA PHE A 105 2.66 -9.95 1.61
C PHE A 105 2.25 -8.69 2.36
N ALA A 106 3.20 -8.04 3.02
CA ALA A 106 2.93 -6.81 3.77
C ALA A 106 3.95 -5.71 3.45
N LEU A 107 3.44 -4.48 3.45
CA LEU A 107 4.24 -3.29 3.64
C LEU A 107 3.94 -2.73 5.02
N TRP A 108 4.95 -2.57 5.86
CA TRP A 108 4.77 -2.21 7.26
C TRP A 108 5.87 -1.26 7.72
N THR A 109 5.49 -0.17 8.42
CA THR A 109 6.49 0.71 9.02
C THR A 109 6.84 0.30 10.45
N ARG A 110 8.11 0.44 10.78
CA ARG A 110 8.67 0.30 12.13
C ARG A 110 9.16 1.67 12.59
N GLU A 111 8.99 1.97 13.86
CA GLU A 111 9.40 3.24 14.46
C GLU A 111 10.19 3.02 15.74
N HIS A 112 11.17 3.88 15.99
CA HIS A 112 11.95 3.86 17.22
C HIS A 112 11.24 4.70 18.28
N LEU A 113 10.71 4.02 19.28
CA LEU A 113 10.09 4.61 20.44
C LEU A 113 11.12 4.73 21.57
N ARG A 114 10.73 5.37 22.69
CA ARG A 114 11.59 5.41 23.90
C ARG A 114 11.92 4.02 24.44
N SER A 115 11.06 3.04 24.20
CA SER A 115 11.24 1.63 24.57
C SER A 115 12.02 0.82 23.54
N GLY A 116 12.53 1.47 22.48
CA GLY A 116 13.18 0.81 21.34
C GLY A 116 12.26 0.68 20.14
N TRP A 117 12.66 -0.17 19.19
CA TRP A 117 11.98 -0.34 17.92
C TRP A 117 10.67 -1.15 18.02
N SER A 118 9.57 -0.58 17.53
CA SER A 118 8.25 -1.20 17.48
C SER A 118 7.64 -1.14 16.09
N TRP A 119 6.87 -2.17 15.73
CA TRP A 119 5.98 -2.08 14.58
C TRP A 119 4.88 -1.04 14.82
N SER A 120 4.56 -0.26 13.79
CA SER A 120 3.53 0.78 13.85
C SER A 120 2.14 0.24 13.46
N LEU A 121 1.13 1.11 13.44
CA LEU A 121 -0.17 0.79 12.83
C LEU A 121 -0.20 1.08 11.31
N ASP A 122 0.80 1.77 10.77
CA ASP A 122 0.88 2.07 9.34
C ASP A 122 1.37 0.82 8.59
N ALA A 123 0.40 0.06 8.09
CA ALA A 123 0.62 -1.22 7.42
C ALA A 123 -0.47 -1.48 6.36
N VAL A 124 -0.13 -2.29 5.36
CA VAL A 124 -1.08 -2.88 4.42
C VAL A 124 -0.68 -4.31 4.13
N PHE A 125 -1.69 -5.18 4.00
CA PHE A 125 -1.54 -6.62 3.85
C PHE A 125 -2.34 -7.09 2.65
N VAL A 126 -1.77 -7.99 1.86
CA VAL A 126 -2.47 -8.72 0.78
C VAL A 126 -2.04 -10.19 0.80
N PRO A 127 -2.90 -11.12 0.37
CA PRO A 127 -2.50 -12.51 0.13
C PRO A 127 -1.30 -12.56 -0.81
N ILE A 128 -0.38 -13.50 -0.58
CA ILE A 128 0.87 -13.53 -1.34
C ILE A 128 0.62 -13.68 -2.84
N ASP A 129 -0.43 -14.36 -3.27
CA ASP A 129 -0.79 -14.54 -4.68
C ASP A 129 -1.18 -13.22 -5.38
N LEU A 130 -1.62 -12.22 -4.62
CA LEU A 130 -1.96 -10.89 -5.14
C LEU A 130 -0.78 -9.91 -5.18
N TYR A 131 0.41 -10.29 -4.71
CA TYR A 131 1.53 -9.36 -4.52
C TYR A 131 1.94 -8.61 -5.79
N ARG A 132 1.97 -9.29 -6.95
CA ARG A 132 2.40 -8.68 -8.23
C ARG A 132 1.46 -7.57 -8.64
N SER A 133 0.16 -7.88 -8.71
CA SER A 133 -0.89 -6.92 -9.04
C SER A 133 -0.88 -5.74 -8.05
N PHE A 134 -0.73 -6.03 -6.76
CA PHE A 134 -0.62 -5.00 -5.73
C PHE A 134 0.59 -4.07 -5.96
N ILE A 135 1.79 -4.62 -6.16
CA ILE A 135 3.00 -3.83 -6.43
C ILE A 135 2.85 -2.99 -7.71
N ASP A 136 2.29 -3.56 -8.79
CA ASP A 136 2.07 -2.85 -10.05
C ASP A 136 1.10 -1.68 -9.89
N LEU A 137 0.02 -1.86 -9.12
CA LEU A 137 -0.92 -0.80 -8.79
C LEU A 137 -0.26 0.30 -7.95
N LEU A 138 0.63 -0.05 -7.02
CA LEU A 138 1.38 0.92 -6.25
C LEU A 138 2.37 1.71 -7.10
N PHE A 139 3.04 1.08 -8.08
CA PHE A 139 3.88 1.83 -9.02
C PHE A 139 3.05 2.86 -9.79
N LYS A 140 1.86 2.49 -10.30
CA LYS A 140 0.95 3.42 -10.98
C LYS A 140 0.53 4.57 -10.05
N ALA A 141 0.18 4.25 -8.81
CA ALA A 141 -0.21 5.25 -7.81
C ALA A 141 0.91 6.23 -7.47
N ILE A 142 2.15 5.74 -7.33
CA ILE A 142 3.33 6.57 -7.07
C ILE A 142 3.60 7.52 -8.23
N GLU A 143 3.54 7.03 -9.48
CA GLU A 143 3.72 7.87 -10.67
C GLU A 143 2.62 8.93 -10.78
N ALA A 144 1.37 8.59 -10.48
CA ALA A 144 0.29 9.56 -10.41
C ALA A 144 0.51 10.59 -9.30
N ALA A 145 0.94 10.17 -8.11
CA ALA A 145 1.15 11.05 -6.95
C ALA A 145 2.22 12.13 -7.20
N LYS A 146 3.23 11.84 -8.03
CA LYS A 146 4.29 12.78 -8.42
C LYS A 146 3.80 13.89 -9.35
N GLN A 147 2.68 13.70 -10.05
CA GLN A 147 2.18 14.72 -10.98
C GLN A 147 1.53 15.88 -10.22
N PRO A 148 1.88 17.15 -10.52
CA PRO A 148 1.35 18.31 -9.81
C PRO A 148 -0.18 18.48 -9.96
N ASN A 149 -0.77 17.92 -11.01
CA ASN A 149 -2.19 18.06 -11.35
C ASN A 149 -3.03 16.78 -11.14
N ALA A 150 -2.50 15.75 -10.48
CA ALA A 150 -3.19 14.45 -10.32
C ALA A 150 -4.53 14.52 -9.53
N GLY A 151 -4.91 15.70 -9.03
CA GLY A 151 -6.21 15.96 -8.41
C GLY A 151 -7.26 16.66 -9.27
N HIS A 152 -7.01 16.86 -10.57
CA HIS A 152 -7.98 17.47 -11.48
C HIS A 152 -8.55 16.43 -12.46
N MET A 153 -9.36 15.50 -11.96
CA MET A 153 -10.25 14.73 -12.83
C MET A 153 -11.44 15.62 -13.22
N PRO A 154 -11.71 15.84 -14.53
CA PRO A 154 -12.96 16.42 -14.96
C PRO A 154 -14.09 15.42 -14.66
N ASN A 155 -15.09 15.85 -13.89
CA ASN A 155 -16.38 15.21 -13.65
C ASN A 155 -16.54 13.79 -14.25
N LEU A 156 -16.37 12.76 -13.40
CA LEU A 156 -17.08 11.50 -13.58
C LEU A 156 -18.57 11.82 -13.50
N ARG A 157 -19.17 12.20 -14.63
CA ARG A 157 -20.61 12.19 -14.81
C ARG A 157 -21.04 10.76 -14.53
N MET A 158 -21.71 10.58 -13.39
CA MET A 158 -22.65 9.49 -13.22
C MET A 158 -23.55 9.49 -14.45
N ALA A 159 -23.42 8.47 -15.29
CA ALA A 159 -24.41 8.18 -16.30
C ALA A 159 -25.70 7.87 -15.55
N GLN A 160 -26.62 8.84 -15.47
CA GLN A 160 -28.00 8.52 -15.17
C GLN A 160 -28.53 7.70 -16.36
N PRO A 161 -29.04 6.48 -16.13
CA PRO A 161 -29.75 5.78 -17.19
C PRO A 161 -30.99 6.60 -17.54
N GLY A 162 -31.20 6.77 -18.85
CA GLY A 162 -32.26 7.60 -19.41
C GLY A 162 -33.62 7.33 -18.77
N VAL A 163 -34.26 8.41 -18.37
CA VAL A 163 -35.71 8.44 -18.19
C VAL A 163 -36.25 9.36 -19.26
N SER A 164 -36.68 8.75 -20.37
CA SER A 164 -37.54 9.40 -21.35
C SER A 164 -38.94 9.46 -20.75
N PHE A 165 -39.51 10.64 -20.62
CA PHE A 165 -40.96 10.79 -20.40
C PHE A 165 -41.63 11.18 -21.73
N PRO A 166 -42.83 10.65 -22.02
CA PRO A 166 -43.67 11.10 -23.12
C PRO A 166 -44.20 12.53 -22.91
#